data_AF-A0A8T5SB83-F1
#
_entry.id   AF-A0A8T5SB83-F1
#
_cell.length_a   1.000
_cell.length_b   1.000
_cell.length_c   1.000
_cell.angle_alpha   90.00
_cell.angle_beta   90.00
_cell.angle_gamma   90.00
#
_symmetry.space_group_name_H-M   'P 1'
#
loop_
_entity.id
_entity.type
_entity.pdbx_description
1 polymer ?
#
loop_
_entity_poly.entity_id
_entity_poly.type
_entity_poly.pdbx_seq_one_letter_code
_entity_poly.pdbx_strand_id
1 'polypeptide(L)'
;MSKEDTVIKIVLEDLIARYKEDIVAIYGIGSYFDEEIPSSWENNDIDIIVIVKSLKRFPKVDWTEIKFLKRKIEGKEVWIGFNSLEGYQTKDLFRSQSFSNYEWSILDIKYPKNSTLLYGKDIRDQLPNIKSLEFDFDDILARGLYHLDKSLGEKNQNVAKKEFSKAVFKIGFYTCIYFNKSFTDTRVLHIGQKIKETSEIVRKIEDLNGYFEETIVFRTTGYYITKYEKLREEFVIFLFSLLELGGLHKKMSTSELKDYFTSSYSGFPHLIHFLNKIYKSKISQKSRVKEISNDLDLQCINIIGTVKEVGKRHSFERADGSKGSFASFMVEDQSGIVRVVIWNDEIRKRLFQDENLTKNSTVEIINGYLTLGYKNKVEVHVGKYGNVVIHEIFSPTRKIKRDISKSKVITQLKMLDINETKVTRTPCHFCGLLCSPSTKRCPKCGEPLNSEI
;
A
#
# COMPACT_ATOMS: atom_id res chain seq x y z
N MET A 1 28.17 -5.33 -12.69
CA MET A 1 27.72 -5.48 -14.09
C MET A 1 28.90 -5.92 -14.96
N SER A 2 28.82 -7.06 -15.64
CA SER A 2 29.85 -7.42 -16.63
C SER A 2 29.83 -6.41 -17.79
N LYS A 3 30.98 -6.17 -18.40
CA LYS A 3 31.20 -5.20 -19.50
C LYS A 3 30.39 -5.47 -20.80
N GLU A 4 29.37 -6.34 -20.78
CA GLU A 4 28.67 -6.84 -21.98
C GLU A 4 27.16 -7.01 -21.75
N ASP A 5 26.47 -6.02 -21.19
CA ASP A 5 25.01 -5.99 -21.31
C ASP A 5 24.63 -5.46 -22.69
N THR A 6 24.26 -6.37 -23.59
CA THR A 6 23.91 -6.07 -24.99
C THR A 6 22.78 -5.05 -25.09
N VAL A 7 21.78 -5.10 -24.20
CA VAL A 7 20.66 -4.15 -24.23
C VAL A 7 21.13 -2.74 -23.89
N ILE A 8 21.93 -2.60 -22.83
CA ILE A 8 22.49 -1.29 -22.44
C ILE A 8 23.42 -0.75 -23.53
N LYS A 9 24.24 -1.61 -24.13
CA LYS A 9 25.12 -1.23 -25.23
C LYS A 9 24.33 -0.68 -26.42
N ILE A 10 23.27 -1.37 -26.87
CA ILE A 10 22.41 -0.92 -27.96
C ILE A 10 21.78 0.45 -27.64
N VAL A 11 21.30 0.64 -26.41
CA VAL A 11 20.68 1.91 -26.02
C VAL A 11 21.70 3.04 -26.01
N LEU A 12 22.89 2.83 -25.44
CA LEU A 12 23.95 3.84 -25.37
C LEU A 12 24.46 4.21 -26.76
N GLU A 13 24.71 3.23 -27.63
CA GLU A 13 25.17 3.47 -29.01
C GLU A 13 24.16 4.32 -29.79
N ASP A 14 22.86 4.01 -29.72
CA ASP A 14 21.83 4.80 -30.40
C ASP A 14 21.68 6.23 -29.82
N LEU A 15 21.69 6.37 -28.48
CA LEU A 15 21.59 7.68 -27.84
C LEU A 15 22.78 8.57 -28.17
N ILE A 16 24.00 8.03 -28.10
CA ILE A 16 25.23 8.76 -28.41
C ILE A 16 25.25 9.09 -29.91
N ALA A 17 24.92 8.17 -30.80
CA ALA A 17 24.91 8.44 -32.25
C ALA A 17 23.99 9.61 -32.62
N ARG A 18 22.85 9.77 -31.94
CA ARG A 18 21.86 10.81 -32.25
C ARG A 18 22.08 12.13 -31.51
N TYR A 19 22.56 12.07 -30.26
CA TYR A 19 22.48 13.20 -29.33
C TYR A 19 23.77 13.48 -28.55
N LYS A 20 24.93 12.97 -29.00
CA LYS A 20 26.23 13.12 -28.31
C LYS A 20 26.49 14.55 -27.80
N GLU A 21 26.27 15.55 -28.65
CA GLU A 21 26.56 16.95 -28.31
C GLU A 21 25.56 17.55 -27.31
N ASP A 22 24.38 16.97 -27.17
CA ASP A 22 23.33 17.43 -26.26
C ASP A 22 23.37 16.70 -24.90
N ILE A 23 23.92 15.49 -24.84
CA ILE A 23 23.99 14.65 -23.63
C ILE A 23 25.07 15.19 -22.66
N VAL A 24 24.68 15.33 -21.40
CA VAL A 24 25.59 15.61 -20.27
C VAL A 24 25.96 14.32 -19.55
N ALA A 25 24.96 13.49 -19.24
CA ALA A 25 25.13 12.25 -18.49
C ALA A 25 24.02 11.25 -18.81
N ILE A 26 24.29 9.96 -18.65
CA ILE A 26 23.29 8.88 -18.74
C ILE A 26 23.40 8.03 -17.48
N TYR A 27 22.29 7.86 -16.77
CA TYR A 27 22.19 7.03 -15.58
C TYR A 27 21.23 5.87 -15.81
N GLY A 28 21.61 4.68 -15.35
CA GLY A 28 20.71 3.55 -15.16
C GLY A 28 20.20 3.53 -13.72
N ILE A 29 18.89 3.35 -13.55
CA ILE A 29 18.24 3.34 -12.22
C ILE A 29 17.34 2.12 -12.04
N GLY A 30 17.04 1.78 -10.79
CA GLY A 30 16.16 0.66 -10.44
C GLY A 30 16.85 -0.70 -10.40
N SER A 31 16.07 -1.76 -10.18
CA SER A 31 16.58 -3.11 -9.86
C SER A 31 17.41 -3.76 -10.97
N TYR A 32 17.31 -3.25 -12.21
CA TYR A 32 18.15 -3.73 -13.31
C TYR A 32 19.64 -3.40 -13.10
N PHE A 33 19.93 -2.28 -12.45
CA PHE A 33 21.28 -1.76 -12.23
C PHE A 33 21.79 -2.04 -10.81
N ASP A 34 21.00 -2.73 -9.99
CA ASP A 34 21.38 -3.11 -8.63
C ASP A 34 22.14 -4.45 -8.66
N GLU A 35 23.43 -4.41 -8.34
CA GLU A 35 24.31 -5.58 -8.40
C GLU A 35 24.06 -6.59 -7.28
N GLU A 36 23.35 -6.20 -6.22
CA GLU A 36 23.00 -7.10 -5.10
C GLU A 36 21.77 -7.96 -5.43
N ILE A 37 21.03 -7.62 -6.48
CA ILE A 37 19.85 -8.36 -6.89
C ILE A 37 20.27 -9.66 -7.62
N PRO A 38 19.67 -10.83 -7.27
CA PRO A 38 20.03 -12.09 -7.88
C PRO A 38 19.72 -12.13 -9.39
N SER A 39 20.51 -12.87 -10.17
CA SER A 39 20.32 -12.98 -11.62
C SER A 39 18.98 -13.60 -12.05
N SER A 40 18.31 -14.32 -11.15
CA SER A 40 16.96 -14.86 -11.39
C SER A 40 15.85 -13.83 -11.16
N TRP A 41 16.20 -12.61 -10.76
CA TRP A 41 15.25 -11.53 -10.55
C TRP A 41 14.57 -11.12 -11.85
N GLU A 42 13.26 -11.04 -11.82
CA GLU A 42 12.42 -10.66 -12.93
C GLU A 42 12.46 -9.14 -13.14
N ASN A 43 13.50 -8.70 -13.84
CA ASN A 43 13.65 -7.34 -14.33
C ASN A 43 12.90 -7.17 -15.66
N ASN A 44 11.68 -6.64 -15.58
CA ASN A 44 10.84 -6.42 -16.76
C ASN A 44 11.05 -5.06 -17.43
N ASP A 45 11.49 -4.07 -16.65
CA ASP A 45 11.62 -2.68 -17.05
C ASP A 45 13.07 -2.23 -16.82
N ILE A 46 13.68 -1.60 -17.83
CA ILE A 46 14.98 -0.93 -17.74
C ILE A 46 14.72 0.57 -17.77
N ASP A 47 15.06 1.26 -16.69
CA ASP A 47 14.87 2.70 -16.56
C ASP A 47 16.19 3.44 -16.77
N ILE A 48 16.25 4.30 -17.78
CA ILE A 48 17.41 5.11 -18.13
C ILE A 48 17.03 6.60 -18.06
N ILE A 49 17.84 7.38 -17.35
CA ILE A 49 17.70 8.84 -17.27
C ILE A 49 18.84 9.49 -18.03
N VAL A 50 18.49 10.30 -19.02
CA VAL A 50 19.44 11.07 -19.83
C VAL A 50 19.38 12.53 -19.40
N ILE A 51 20.49 13.02 -18.85
CA ILE A 51 20.67 14.43 -18.54
C ILE A 51 21.17 15.14 -19.79
N VAL A 52 20.46 16.18 -20.21
CA VAL A 52 20.74 16.93 -21.45
C VAL A 52 20.97 18.41 -21.18
N LYS A 53 21.69 19.07 -22.09
CA LYS A 53 21.92 20.53 -22.04
C LYS A 53 20.63 21.32 -22.26
N SER A 54 19.74 20.82 -23.12
CA SER A 54 18.47 21.45 -23.46
C SER A 54 17.47 20.42 -23.97
N LEU A 55 16.20 20.55 -23.57
CA LEU A 55 15.12 19.65 -23.99
C LEU A 55 14.53 20.00 -25.37
N LYS A 56 14.91 21.15 -25.97
CA LYS A 56 14.28 21.69 -27.19
C LYS A 56 14.34 20.74 -28.40
N ARG A 57 15.40 19.94 -28.51
CA ARG A 57 15.64 19.05 -29.65
C ARG A 57 15.06 17.65 -29.47
N PHE A 58 14.50 17.34 -28.30
CA PHE A 58 14.00 16.01 -27.99
C PHE A 58 12.51 15.88 -28.35
N PRO A 59 12.10 14.73 -28.92
CA PRO A 59 10.75 14.57 -29.43
C PRO A 59 9.70 14.65 -28.32
N LYS A 60 8.60 15.34 -28.60
CA LYS A 60 7.37 15.26 -27.79
C LYS A 60 6.62 14.00 -28.21
N VAL A 61 6.41 13.05 -27.30
CA VAL A 61 5.81 11.75 -27.61
C VAL A 61 4.29 11.75 -27.42
N ASP A 62 3.78 12.55 -26.50
CA ASP A 62 2.35 12.66 -26.23
C ASP A 62 1.94 14.13 -25.96
N TRP A 63 0.76 14.33 -25.37
CA TRP A 63 0.23 15.65 -25.07
C TRP A 63 1.03 16.39 -23.98
N THR A 64 1.83 15.69 -23.18
CA THR A 64 2.62 16.24 -22.07
C THR A 64 3.92 16.89 -22.56
N GLU A 65 4.44 17.87 -21.83
CA GLU A 65 5.74 18.49 -22.15
C GLU A 65 6.95 17.60 -21.86
N ILE A 66 6.72 16.49 -21.14
CA ILE A 66 7.74 15.55 -20.70
C ILE A 66 8.34 14.82 -21.92
N LYS A 67 9.66 14.77 -21.98
CA LYS A 67 10.42 14.13 -23.06
C LYS A 67 10.85 12.74 -22.62
N PHE A 68 10.40 11.72 -23.32
CA PHE A 68 10.75 10.33 -23.02
C PHE A 68 10.72 9.47 -24.28
N LEU A 69 11.27 8.26 -24.21
CA LEU A 69 11.11 7.20 -25.22
C LEU A 69 10.74 5.88 -24.53
N LYS A 70 9.98 5.06 -25.22
CA LYS A 70 9.71 3.66 -24.85
C LYS A 70 10.17 2.77 -25.99
N ARG A 71 10.93 1.74 -25.67
CA ARG A 71 11.45 0.77 -26.65
C ARG A 71 11.34 -0.63 -26.11
N LYS A 72 11.26 -1.59 -27.01
CA LYS A 72 11.42 -3.00 -26.68
C LYS A 72 12.68 -3.52 -27.33
N ILE A 73 13.65 -3.93 -26.52
CA ILE A 73 14.97 -4.37 -26.98
C ILE A 73 15.23 -5.73 -26.35
N GLU A 74 15.48 -6.75 -27.18
CA GLU A 74 15.69 -8.14 -26.74
C GLU A 74 14.60 -8.65 -25.77
N GLY A 75 13.35 -8.25 -26.02
CA GLY A 75 12.19 -8.63 -25.19
C GLY A 75 12.03 -7.84 -23.88
N LYS A 76 12.97 -6.98 -23.52
CA LYS A 76 12.88 -6.08 -22.35
C LYS A 76 12.27 -4.74 -22.73
N GLU A 77 11.41 -4.21 -21.86
CA GLU A 77 10.86 -2.87 -22.00
C GLU A 77 11.89 -1.87 -21.46
N VAL A 78 12.29 -0.90 -22.28
CA VAL A 78 13.26 0.14 -21.95
C VAL A 78 12.56 1.49 -21.95
N TRP A 79 12.54 2.14 -20.79
CA TRP A 79 12.03 3.49 -20.62
C TRP A 79 13.21 4.47 -20.51
N ILE A 80 13.19 5.50 -21.34
CA ILE A 80 14.26 6.52 -21.39
C ILE A 80 13.64 7.88 -21.10
N GLY A 81 13.94 8.47 -19.95
CA GLY A 81 13.52 9.82 -19.59
C GLY A 81 14.60 10.84 -19.94
N PHE A 82 14.22 12.00 -20.48
CA PHE A 82 15.14 13.10 -20.72
C PHE A 82 14.85 14.24 -19.76
N ASN A 83 15.87 14.65 -19.02
CA ASN A 83 15.80 15.73 -18.04
C ASN A 83 16.98 16.68 -18.23
N SER A 84 16.82 17.93 -17.83
CA SER A 84 17.94 18.88 -17.76
C SER A 84 18.48 18.96 -16.33
N LEU A 85 19.74 19.37 -16.16
CA LEU A 85 20.28 19.64 -14.82
C LEU A 85 19.52 20.77 -14.11
N GLU A 86 19.08 21.78 -14.88
CA GLU A 86 18.22 22.85 -14.40
C GLU A 86 16.89 22.30 -13.87
N GLY A 87 16.31 21.31 -14.56
CA GLY A 87 15.12 20.60 -14.13
C GLY A 87 15.22 19.99 -12.74
N TYR A 88 16.41 19.60 -12.29
CA TYR A 88 16.62 19.04 -10.95
C TYR A 88 16.78 20.10 -9.85
N GLN A 89 16.92 21.39 -10.18
CA GLN A 89 17.20 22.43 -9.18
C GLN A 89 15.99 22.77 -8.32
N THR A 90 14.77 22.66 -8.86
CA THR A 90 13.53 22.86 -8.11
C THR A 90 12.48 21.83 -8.49
N LYS A 91 11.55 21.58 -7.56
CA LYS A 91 10.45 20.63 -7.75
C LYS A 91 9.54 20.99 -8.93
N ASP A 92 9.25 22.27 -9.10
CA ASP A 92 8.35 22.75 -10.17
C ASP A 92 8.99 22.60 -11.55
N LEU A 93 10.28 22.93 -11.67
CA LEU A 93 11.02 22.70 -12.90
C LEU A 93 11.08 21.20 -13.22
N PHE A 94 11.30 20.35 -12.21
CA PHE A 94 11.35 18.90 -12.40
C PHE A 94 10.02 18.33 -12.90
N ARG A 95 8.90 18.74 -12.28
CA ARG A 95 7.55 18.27 -12.64
C ARG A 95 7.19 18.59 -14.09
N SER A 96 7.72 19.66 -14.68
CA SER A 96 7.54 19.97 -16.10
C SER A 96 8.31 19.03 -17.05
N GLN A 97 9.27 18.27 -16.52
CA GLN A 97 10.21 17.44 -17.31
C GLN A 97 10.17 15.95 -16.95
N SER A 98 9.47 15.53 -15.90
CA SER A 98 9.44 14.14 -15.46
C SER A 98 8.11 13.72 -14.87
N PHE A 99 7.74 12.45 -15.11
CA PHE A 99 6.63 11.78 -14.43
C PHE A 99 7.03 11.25 -13.05
N SER A 100 8.32 11.20 -12.73
CA SER A 100 8.80 10.66 -11.47
C SER A 100 8.52 11.61 -10.30
N ASN A 101 8.61 11.10 -9.08
CA ASN A 101 8.59 11.94 -7.89
C ASN A 101 9.94 12.66 -7.80
N TYR A 102 9.93 13.95 -7.49
CA TYR A 102 11.13 14.77 -7.46
C TYR A 102 12.14 14.28 -6.43
N GLU A 103 11.69 14.05 -5.19
CA GLU A 103 12.56 13.66 -4.09
C GLU A 103 13.16 12.27 -4.32
N TRP A 104 12.35 11.32 -4.83
CA TRP A 104 12.81 10.00 -5.24
C TRP A 104 13.85 10.12 -6.36
N SER A 105 13.59 10.89 -7.41
CA SER A 105 14.55 11.02 -8.52
C SER A 105 15.86 11.69 -8.11
N ILE A 106 15.85 12.61 -7.15
CA ILE A 106 17.07 13.11 -6.54
C ILE A 106 17.82 11.98 -5.81
N LEU A 107 17.11 11.18 -5.00
CA LEU A 107 17.71 10.05 -4.30
C LEU A 107 18.35 9.03 -5.24
N ASP A 108 17.69 8.67 -6.34
CA ASP A 108 18.20 7.69 -7.29
C ASP A 108 19.54 8.16 -7.91
N ILE A 109 19.61 9.41 -8.38
CA ILE A 109 20.80 9.89 -9.07
C ILE A 109 21.90 10.29 -8.09
N LYS A 110 21.58 11.03 -7.04
CA LYS A 110 22.55 11.68 -6.13
C LYS A 110 23.50 10.68 -5.48
N TYR A 111 23.04 9.47 -5.18
CA TYR A 111 23.84 8.46 -4.48
C TYR A 111 24.30 7.37 -5.45
N PRO A 112 25.62 7.14 -5.60
CA PRO A 112 26.16 6.09 -6.48
C PRO A 112 25.64 4.68 -6.20
N LYS A 113 25.23 4.40 -4.96
CA LYS A 113 24.61 3.11 -4.60
C LYS A 113 23.23 2.89 -5.22
N ASN A 114 22.51 3.96 -5.60
CA ASN A 114 21.15 3.87 -6.13
C ASN A 114 21.09 3.90 -7.67
N SER A 115 22.19 4.28 -8.33
CA SER A 115 22.25 4.44 -9.79
C SER A 115 23.64 4.19 -10.35
N THR A 116 23.67 3.67 -11.58
CA THR A 116 24.91 3.46 -12.33
C THR A 116 25.10 4.59 -13.33
N LEU A 117 26.24 5.28 -13.28
CA LEU A 117 26.62 6.23 -14.34
C LEU A 117 27.09 5.43 -15.55
N LEU A 118 26.33 5.50 -16.65
CA LEU A 118 26.57 4.72 -17.86
C LEU A 118 27.41 5.49 -18.89
N TYR A 119 27.28 6.81 -18.93
CA TYR A 119 27.98 7.67 -19.88
C TYR A 119 28.02 9.13 -19.41
N GLY A 120 29.03 9.89 -19.83
CA GLY A 120 29.10 11.33 -19.67
C GLY A 120 29.72 11.80 -18.34
N LYS A 121 29.46 13.06 -17.99
CA LYS A 121 30.01 13.72 -16.79
C LYS A 121 29.11 13.44 -15.59
N ASP A 122 29.70 13.02 -14.47
CA ASP A 122 28.93 12.88 -13.23
C ASP A 122 28.41 14.24 -12.73
N ILE A 123 27.10 14.33 -12.52
CA ILE A 123 26.41 15.55 -12.06
C ILE A 123 25.99 15.50 -10.58
N ARG A 124 26.29 14.43 -9.84
CA ARG A 124 25.78 14.22 -8.48
C ARG A 124 26.04 15.37 -7.50
N ASP A 125 27.21 16.00 -7.60
CA ASP A 125 27.59 17.16 -6.78
C ASP A 125 26.83 18.44 -7.12
N GLN A 126 26.16 18.47 -8.28
CA GLN A 126 25.35 19.59 -8.77
C GLN A 126 23.86 19.41 -8.45
N LEU A 127 23.47 18.28 -7.86
CA LEU A 127 22.10 18.03 -7.42
C LEU A 127 21.84 18.60 -6.01
N PRO A 128 20.63 19.09 -5.72
CA PRO A 128 20.23 19.57 -4.40
C PRO A 128 20.59 18.64 -3.24
N ASN A 129 20.81 19.22 -2.06
CA ASN A 129 21.09 18.46 -0.84
C ASN A 129 19.80 17.79 -0.33
N ILE A 130 19.88 16.57 0.20
CA ILE A 130 18.71 15.91 0.78
C ILE A 130 18.12 16.65 1.97
N LYS A 131 18.96 17.34 2.76
CA LYS A 131 18.49 18.11 3.93
C LYS A 131 17.55 19.25 3.55
N SER A 132 17.56 19.69 2.28
CA SER A 132 16.63 20.70 1.75
C SER A 132 15.41 20.10 1.06
N LEU A 133 15.26 18.77 1.00
CA LEU A 133 14.11 18.13 0.38
C LEU A 133 12.96 18.01 1.39
N GLU A 134 11.80 18.53 1.00
CA GLU A 134 10.54 18.29 1.70
C GLU A 134 9.74 17.22 0.95
N PHE A 135 9.72 16.01 1.51
CA PHE A 135 8.98 14.90 0.92
C PHE A 135 7.48 15.18 0.86
N ASP A 136 6.93 15.09 -0.35
CA ASP A 136 5.49 15.10 -0.59
C ASP A 136 4.95 13.68 -0.38
N PHE A 137 4.67 13.39 0.89
CA PHE A 137 4.20 12.08 1.32
C PHE A 137 2.86 11.68 0.69
N ASP A 138 2.02 12.66 0.32
CA ASP A 138 0.77 12.42 -0.41
C ASP A 138 1.10 11.87 -1.83
N ASP A 139 1.96 12.53 -2.61
CA ASP A 139 2.37 12.02 -3.94
C ASP A 139 3.05 10.64 -3.86
N ILE A 140 3.95 10.43 -2.89
CA ILE A 140 4.68 9.17 -2.77
C ILE A 140 3.74 8.02 -2.39
N LEU A 141 2.80 8.25 -1.47
CA LEU A 141 1.75 7.27 -1.13
C LEU A 141 0.87 6.98 -2.35
N ALA A 142 0.43 8.02 -3.07
CA ALA A 142 -0.39 7.88 -4.26
C ALA A 142 0.28 7.00 -5.33
N ARG A 143 1.61 7.07 -5.49
CA ARG A 143 2.35 6.21 -6.43
C ARG A 143 2.30 4.73 -6.07
N GLY A 144 2.38 4.40 -4.78
CA GLY A 144 2.18 3.02 -4.33
C GLY A 144 0.76 2.53 -4.59
N LEU A 145 -0.23 3.37 -4.28
CA LEU A 145 -1.65 3.09 -4.50
C LEU A 145 -2.02 2.96 -5.98
N TYR A 146 -1.37 3.72 -6.87
CA TYR A 146 -1.56 3.62 -8.31
C TYR A 146 -1.27 2.22 -8.83
N HIS A 147 -0.14 1.62 -8.43
CA HIS A 147 0.20 0.26 -8.82
C HIS A 147 -0.70 -0.79 -8.13
N LEU A 148 -1.19 -0.50 -6.92
CA LEU A 148 -2.12 -1.37 -6.22
C LEU A 148 -3.50 -1.39 -6.91
N ASP A 149 -4.01 -0.23 -7.30
CA ASP A 149 -5.27 -0.10 -8.05
C ASP A 149 -5.17 -0.78 -9.42
N LYS A 150 -4.06 -0.56 -10.14
CA LYS A 150 -3.76 -1.27 -11.39
C LYS A 150 -3.74 -2.77 -11.22
N SER A 151 -3.08 -3.27 -10.16
CA SER A 151 -3.09 -4.69 -9.86
C SER A 151 -4.52 -5.21 -9.69
N LEU A 152 -5.37 -4.51 -8.93
CA LEU A 152 -6.75 -4.91 -8.67
C LEU A 152 -7.61 -4.94 -9.95
N GLY A 153 -7.38 -4.02 -10.88
CA GLY A 153 -8.11 -3.93 -12.15
C GLY A 153 -7.59 -4.79 -13.30
N GLU A 154 -6.38 -5.34 -13.18
CA GLU A 154 -5.73 -6.09 -14.24
C GLU A 154 -6.28 -7.53 -14.37
N LYS A 155 -6.62 -7.93 -15.60
CA LYS A 155 -7.15 -9.26 -15.92
C LYS A 155 -6.04 -10.30 -16.10
N ASN A 156 -4.90 -9.88 -16.66
CA ASN A 156 -3.74 -10.75 -16.82
C ASN A 156 -3.05 -10.96 -15.47
N GLN A 157 -3.10 -12.19 -14.93
CA GLN A 157 -2.57 -12.50 -13.61
C GLN A 157 -1.07 -12.18 -13.47
N ASN A 158 -0.27 -12.37 -14.51
CA ASN A 158 1.16 -12.09 -14.43
C ASN A 158 1.43 -10.58 -14.37
N VAL A 159 0.70 -9.79 -15.16
CA VAL A 159 0.79 -8.32 -15.09
C VAL A 159 0.28 -7.82 -13.74
N ALA A 160 -0.85 -8.34 -13.26
CA ALA A 160 -1.42 -7.97 -11.96
C ALA A 160 -0.44 -8.22 -10.80
N LYS A 161 0.24 -9.38 -10.81
CA LYS A 161 1.27 -9.74 -9.81
C LYS A 161 2.49 -8.83 -9.86
N LYS A 162 2.92 -8.41 -11.07
CA LYS A 162 4.00 -7.44 -11.27
C LYS A 162 3.60 -6.06 -10.74
N GLU A 163 2.41 -5.59 -11.04
CA GLU A 163 1.91 -4.32 -10.51
C GLU A 163 1.74 -4.38 -8.97
N PHE A 164 1.26 -5.49 -8.41
CA PHE A 164 1.21 -5.69 -6.96
C PHE A 164 2.61 -5.59 -6.32
N SER A 165 3.61 -6.23 -6.91
CA SER A 165 4.98 -6.14 -6.39
C SER A 165 5.54 -4.71 -6.43
N LYS A 166 5.25 -3.95 -7.49
CA LYS A 166 5.63 -2.53 -7.58
C LYS A 166 4.95 -1.71 -6.48
N ALA A 167 3.67 -1.99 -6.19
CA ALA A 167 2.95 -1.35 -5.10
C ALA A 167 3.62 -1.61 -3.74
N VAL A 168 3.92 -2.88 -3.43
CA VAL A 168 4.57 -3.26 -2.16
C VAL A 168 5.94 -2.59 -2.02
N PHE A 169 6.77 -2.58 -3.06
CA PHE A 169 8.08 -1.93 -3.01
C PHE A 169 7.99 -0.41 -2.80
N LYS A 170 7.06 0.27 -3.49
CA LYS A 170 6.86 1.71 -3.33
C LYS A 170 6.32 2.07 -1.95
N ILE A 171 5.35 1.30 -1.43
CA ILE A 171 4.85 1.46 -0.05
C ILE A 171 5.94 1.15 0.97
N GLY A 172 6.82 0.18 0.69
CA GLY A 172 7.99 -0.12 1.51
C GLY A 172 8.98 1.05 1.57
N PHE A 173 9.35 1.61 0.43
CA PHE A 173 10.20 2.81 0.37
C PHE A 173 9.56 3.98 1.13
N TYR A 174 8.28 4.25 0.86
CA TYR A 174 7.49 5.26 1.56
C TYR A 174 7.55 5.07 3.08
N THR A 175 7.41 3.83 3.56
CA THR A 175 7.49 3.49 4.98
C THR A 175 8.86 3.86 5.56
N CYS A 176 9.94 3.56 4.87
CA CYS A 176 11.30 3.87 5.32
C CYS A 176 11.52 5.37 5.49
N ILE A 177 11.14 6.18 4.50
CA ILE A 177 11.31 7.64 4.56
C ILE A 177 10.33 8.32 5.54
N TYR A 178 9.16 7.73 5.76
CA TYR A 178 8.17 8.21 6.73
C TYR A 178 8.70 8.10 8.16
N PHE A 179 9.30 6.95 8.53
CA PHE A 179 9.88 6.75 9.86
C PHE A 179 11.31 7.26 10.00
N ASN A 180 12.04 7.42 8.90
CA ASN A 180 13.39 7.97 8.88
C ASN A 180 13.60 8.85 7.64
N LYS A 181 13.39 10.16 7.79
CA LYS A 181 13.59 11.16 6.72
C LYS A 181 15.04 11.23 6.20
N SER A 182 16.00 10.69 6.94
CA SER A 182 17.41 10.61 6.50
C SER A 182 17.71 9.33 5.72
N PHE A 183 16.73 8.45 5.52
CA PHE A 183 16.90 7.25 4.71
C PHE A 183 17.04 7.61 3.23
N THR A 184 18.09 7.10 2.59
CA THR A 184 18.47 7.50 1.21
C THR A 184 18.61 6.33 0.24
N ASP A 185 18.40 5.10 0.70
CA ASP A 185 18.59 3.93 -0.14
C ASP A 185 17.31 3.62 -0.93
N THR A 186 17.41 3.50 -2.24
CA THR A 186 16.26 3.16 -3.11
C THR A 186 16.32 1.71 -3.61
N ARG A 187 17.35 0.95 -3.22
CA ARG A 187 17.51 -0.47 -3.57
C ARG A 187 16.57 -1.36 -2.77
N VAL A 188 16.01 -2.36 -3.45
CA VAL A 188 14.91 -3.17 -2.91
C VAL A 188 15.32 -3.95 -1.65
N LEU A 189 16.50 -4.57 -1.64
CA LEU A 189 16.97 -5.35 -0.49
C LEU A 189 17.23 -4.47 0.73
N HIS A 190 17.77 -3.27 0.53
CA HIS A 190 18.05 -2.29 1.59
C HIS A 190 16.77 -1.67 2.16
N ILE A 191 15.77 -1.43 1.31
CA ILE A 191 14.41 -1.07 1.75
C ILE A 191 13.84 -2.19 2.63
N GLY A 192 13.96 -3.45 2.20
CA GLY A 192 13.50 -4.60 2.97
C GLY A 192 14.17 -4.70 4.34
N GLN A 193 15.49 -4.55 4.40
CA GLN A 193 16.22 -4.52 5.67
C GLN A 193 15.73 -3.38 6.58
N LYS A 194 15.54 -2.18 6.04
CA LYS A 194 15.06 -1.03 6.81
C LYS A 194 13.65 -1.24 7.34
N ILE A 195 12.75 -1.84 6.55
CA ILE A 195 11.40 -2.22 6.99
C ILE A 195 11.49 -3.17 8.17
N LYS A 196 12.32 -4.22 8.06
CA LYS A 196 12.51 -5.20 9.14
C LYS A 196 12.96 -4.53 10.44
N GLU A 197 14.03 -3.73 10.40
CA GLU A 197 14.51 -2.96 11.55
C GLU A 197 13.41 -2.06 12.14
N THR A 198 12.66 -1.36 11.29
CA THR A 198 11.61 -0.43 11.73
C THR A 198 10.43 -1.18 12.35
N SER A 199 10.10 -2.37 11.82
CA SER A 199 8.98 -3.20 12.26
C SER A 199 9.19 -3.84 13.64
N GLU A 200 10.46 -4.06 14.04
CA GLU A 200 10.81 -4.51 15.38
C GLU A 200 10.49 -3.46 16.45
N ILE A 201 10.51 -2.18 16.08
CA ILE A 201 10.23 -1.04 16.96
C ILE A 201 8.76 -0.61 16.83
N VAL A 202 8.24 -0.56 15.61
CA VAL A 202 6.92 -0.01 15.29
C VAL A 202 5.94 -1.14 14.98
N ARG A 203 5.34 -1.71 16.02
CA ARG A 203 4.44 -2.88 15.92
C ARG A 203 3.32 -2.76 14.90
N LYS A 204 2.77 -1.55 14.67
CA LYS A 204 1.68 -1.35 13.70
C LYS A 204 2.05 -1.74 12.27
N ILE A 205 3.34 -1.72 11.91
CA ILE A 205 3.82 -2.13 10.58
C ILE A 205 4.45 -3.53 10.56
N GLU A 206 4.28 -4.34 11.61
CA GLU A 206 4.93 -5.66 11.74
C GLU A 206 4.66 -6.58 10.53
N ASP A 207 3.43 -6.53 10.00
CA ASP A 207 3.01 -7.35 8.86
C ASP A 207 3.63 -6.89 7.53
N LEU A 208 4.12 -5.64 7.42
CA LEU A 208 4.69 -5.10 6.17
C LEU A 208 5.90 -5.91 5.71
N ASN A 209 6.75 -6.32 6.65
CA ASN A 209 7.94 -7.12 6.35
C ASN A 209 7.56 -8.39 5.59
N GLY A 210 6.47 -9.05 5.99
CA GLY A 210 6.04 -10.29 5.35
C GLY A 210 5.54 -10.12 3.93
N TYR A 211 4.77 -9.06 3.65
CA TYR A 211 4.36 -8.75 2.27
C TYR A 211 5.57 -8.42 1.40
N PHE A 212 6.56 -7.71 1.96
CA PHE A 212 7.78 -7.33 1.25
C PHE A 212 8.65 -8.55 0.91
N GLU A 213 8.86 -9.45 1.88
CA GLU A 213 9.59 -10.71 1.69
C GLU A 213 8.92 -11.61 0.64
N GLU A 214 7.59 -11.78 0.69
CA GLU A 214 6.87 -12.55 -0.33
C GLU A 214 7.00 -11.93 -1.74
N THR A 215 7.11 -10.61 -1.81
CA THR A 215 7.29 -9.89 -3.07
C THR A 215 8.70 -10.06 -3.64
N ILE A 216 9.73 -10.06 -2.80
CA ILE A 216 11.11 -10.43 -3.18
C ILE A 216 11.13 -11.87 -3.71
N VAL A 217 10.46 -12.79 -3.03
CA VAL A 217 10.34 -14.19 -3.49
C VAL A 217 9.69 -14.24 -4.86
N PHE A 218 8.54 -13.58 -5.04
CA PHE A 218 7.87 -13.52 -6.34
C PHE A 218 8.78 -12.98 -7.45
N ARG A 219 9.51 -11.90 -7.19
CA ARG A 219 10.44 -11.34 -8.18
C ARG A 219 11.61 -12.26 -8.49
N THR A 220 11.98 -13.15 -7.57
CA THR A 220 13.11 -14.08 -7.76
C THR A 220 12.67 -15.39 -8.40
N THR A 221 11.41 -15.81 -8.20
CA THR A 221 10.95 -17.17 -8.52
C THR A 221 9.74 -17.21 -9.46
N GLY A 222 9.05 -16.09 -9.68
CA GLY A 222 7.81 -15.99 -10.44
C GLY A 222 6.53 -16.36 -9.67
N TYR A 223 6.61 -16.70 -8.38
CA TYR A 223 5.43 -17.08 -7.59
C TYR A 223 5.43 -16.51 -6.16
N TYR A 224 4.23 -16.19 -5.66
CA TYR A 224 4.00 -15.86 -4.24
C TYR A 224 3.85 -17.14 -3.42
N ILE A 225 4.29 -17.10 -2.15
CA ILE A 225 4.16 -18.23 -1.22
C ILE A 225 2.70 -18.38 -0.81
N THR A 226 2.07 -17.27 -0.44
CA THR A 226 0.64 -17.18 -0.17
C THR A 226 -0.11 -17.12 -1.50
N LYS A 227 -1.30 -17.73 -1.54
CA LYS A 227 -2.22 -17.58 -2.68
C LYS A 227 -2.39 -16.10 -3.01
N TYR A 228 -2.01 -15.70 -4.21
CA TYR A 228 -1.84 -14.30 -4.62
C TYR A 228 -3.09 -13.44 -4.35
N GLU A 229 -4.29 -13.94 -4.65
CA GLU A 229 -5.52 -13.18 -4.45
C GLU A 229 -5.74 -12.86 -2.96
N LYS A 230 -5.44 -13.83 -2.09
CA LYS A 230 -5.52 -13.67 -0.64
C LYS A 230 -4.44 -12.71 -0.13
N LEU A 231 -3.19 -12.86 -0.59
CA LEU A 231 -2.09 -11.97 -0.22
C LEU A 231 -2.41 -10.51 -0.56
N ARG A 232 -2.92 -10.26 -1.77
CA ARG A 232 -3.30 -8.94 -2.24
C ARG A 232 -4.46 -8.35 -1.44
N GLU A 233 -5.51 -9.13 -1.20
CA GLU A 233 -6.65 -8.71 -0.37
C GLU A 233 -6.21 -8.35 1.07
N GLU A 234 -5.38 -9.19 1.68
CA GLU A 234 -4.85 -8.93 3.02
C GLU A 234 -3.95 -7.67 3.05
N PHE A 235 -3.13 -7.45 2.01
CA PHE A 235 -2.31 -6.24 1.90
C PHE A 235 -3.15 -4.97 1.78
N VAL A 236 -4.21 -4.98 0.97
CA VAL A 236 -5.14 -3.84 0.83
C VAL A 236 -5.78 -3.52 2.18
N ILE A 237 -6.30 -4.54 2.88
CA ILE A 237 -6.92 -4.37 4.20
C ILE A 237 -5.91 -3.82 5.23
N PHE A 238 -4.70 -4.37 5.24
CA PHE A 238 -3.61 -3.91 6.10
C PHE A 238 -3.30 -2.43 5.84
N LEU A 239 -3.10 -2.05 4.58
CA LEU A 239 -2.78 -0.68 4.19
C LEU A 239 -3.90 0.29 4.55
N PHE A 240 -5.16 -0.06 4.28
CA PHE A 240 -6.30 0.78 4.66
C PHE A 240 -6.34 0.99 6.18
N SER A 241 -6.15 -0.06 6.97
CA SER A 241 -6.14 0.07 8.42
C SER A 241 -4.99 0.95 8.94
N LEU A 242 -3.84 0.94 8.25
CA LEU A 242 -2.73 1.85 8.58
C LEU A 242 -3.08 3.30 8.28
N LEU A 243 -3.78 3.60 7.20
CA LEU A 243 -4.18 4.97 6.87
C LEU A 243 -5.29 5.45 7.82
N GLU A 244 -6.25 4.57 8.11
CA GLU A 244 -7.37 4.77 9.02
C GLU A 244 -6.91 5.09 10.46
N LEU A 245 -5.84 4.44 10.93
CA LEU A 245 -5.28 4.65 12.26
C LEU A 245 -4.21 5.76 12.34
N GLY A 246 -3.84 6.41 11.23
CA GLY A 246 -2.67 7.30 11.22
C GLY A 246 -1.35 6.54 11.46
N GLY A 247 -1.31 5.28 11.05
CA GLY A 247 -0.23 4.35 11.24
C GLY A 247 0.98 4.62 10.34
N LEU A 248 0.72 5.01 9.08
CA LEU A 248 1.75 5.23 8.07
C LEU A 248 1.61 6.58 7.35
N HIS A 249 0.62 7.37 7.75
CA HIS A 249 0.30 8.65 7.13
C HIS A 249 -0.60 9.45 8.09
N LYS A 250 -1.10 10.63 7.68
CA LYS A 250 -2.16 11.31 8.44
C LYS A 250 -3.37 10.38 8.60
N LYS A 251 -4.02 10.44 9.75
CA LYS A 251 -5.24 9.66 10.03
C LYS A 251 -6.31 10.06 9.00
N MET A 252 -6.93 9.09 8.35
CA MET A 252 -7.98 9.32 7.35
C MET A 252 -9.21 8.45 7.64
N SER A 253 -10.36 9.07 7.88
CA SER A 253 -11.66 8.40 7.85
C SER A 253 -11.90 7.70 6.50
N THR A 254 -12.83 6.72 6.40
CA THR A 254 -13.34 6.19 5.12
C THR A 254 -13.72 7.29 4.14
N SER A 255 -14.34 8.38 4.62
CA SER A 255 -14.71 9.49 3.73
C SER A 255 -13.47 10.17 3.18
N GLU A 256 -12.53 10.55 4.05
CA GLU A 256 -11.27 11.19 3.65
C GLU A 256 -10.41 10.27 2.77
N LEU A 257 -10.39 8.95 3.03
CA LEU A 257 -9.74 7.97 2.18
C LEU A 257 -10.38 7.92 0.79
N LYS A 258 -11.71 7.91 0.72
CA LYS A 258 -12.44 7.91 -0.55
C LYS A 258 -12.20 9.21 -1.31
N ASP A 259 -12.17 10.34 -0.62
CA ASP A 259 -11.89 11.65 -1.21
C ASP A 259 -10.46 11.68 -1.76
N TYR A 260 -9.48 11.24 -0.95
CA TYR A 260 -8.09 11.11 -1.37
C TYR A 260 -7.91 10.17 -2.57
N PHE A 261 -8.59 9.02 -2.60
CA PHE A 261 -8.57 8.10 -3.74
C PHE A 261 -9.22 8.69 -4.98
N THR A 262 -10.24 9.54 -4.83
CA THR A 262 -10.94 10.18 -5.94
C THR A 262 -10.12 11.33 -6.52
N SER A 263 -9.44 12.11 -5.68
CA SER A 263 -8.64 13.27 -6.08
C SER A 263 -7.23 12.91 -6.57
N SER A 264 -6.77 11.68 -6.35
CA SER A 264 -5.44 11.22 -6.78
C SER A 264 -5.46 10.71 -8.22
N TYR A 265 -4.56 11.23 -9.05
CA TYR A 265 -4.44 10.87 -10.48
C TYR A 265 -5.81 10.89 -11.21
N SER A 266 -6.23 9.76 -11.78
CA SER A 266 -7.50 9.58 -12.50
C SER A 266 -8.64 9.05 -11.61
N GLY A 267 -8.47 9.09 -10.28
CA GLY A 267 -9.29 8.35 -9.33
C GLY A 267 -8.87 6.88 -9.28
N PHE A 268 -8.81 6.27 -8.09
CA PHE A 268 -8.48 4.85 -7.90
C PHE A 268 -9.75 3.99 -7.78
N PRO A 269 -10.45 3.65 -8.89
CA PRO A 269 -11.79 3.08 -8.84
C PRO A 269 -11.83 1.69 -8.20
N HIS A 270 -10.77 0.88 -8.35
CA HIS A 270 -10.74 -0.47 -7.80
C HIS A 270 -10.49 -0.45 -6.30
N LEU A 271 -9.63 0.44 -5.81
CA LEU A 271 -9.45 0.70 -4.38
C LEU A 271 -10.74 1.25 -3.76
N ILE A 272 -11.43 2.19 -4.42
CA ILE A 272 -12.74 2.69 -3.97
C ILE A 272 -13.77 1.56 -3.91
N HIS A 273 -13.82 0.69 -4.93
CA HIS A 273 -14.69 -0.49 -4.92
C HIS A 273 -14.37 -1.43 -3.75
N PHE A 274 -13.08 -1.69 -3.50
CA PHE A 274 -12.62 -2.53 -2.42
C PHE A 274 -12.98 -1.96 -1.05
N LEU A 275 -12.77 -0.65 -0.85
CA LEU A 275 -13.13 0.07 0.37
C LEU A 275 -14.64 -0.06 0.65
N ASN A 276 -15.48 0.15 -0.37
CA ASN A 276 -16.93 -0.02 -0.26
C ASN A 276 -17.32 -1.47 0.08
N LYS A 277 -16.63 -2.47 -0.49
CA LYS A 277 -16.88 -3.89 -0.19
C LYS A 277 -16.55 -4.23 1.26
N ILE A 278 -15.41 -3.79 1.78
CA ILE A 278 -15.02 -3.96 3.20
C ILE A 278 -16.06 -3.31 4.12
N TYR A 279 -16.51 -2.10 3.78
CA TYR A 279 -17.47 -1.38 4.60
C TYR A 279 -18.84 -2.08 4.63
N LYS A 280 -19.33 -2.55 3.48
CA LYS A 280 -20.59 -3.31 3.39
C LYS A 280 -20.55 -4.62 4.18
N SER A 281 -19.46 -5.39 4.10
CA SER A 281 -19.37 -6.68 4.80
C SER A 281 -19.38 -6.53 6.33
N LYS A 282 -18.78 -5.46 6.87
CA LYS A 282 -18.85 -5.13 8.30
C LYS A 282 -20.26 -4.82 8.77
N ILE A 283 -21.07 -4.21 7.90
CA ILE A 283 -22.49 -3.94 8.19
C ILE A 283 -23.30 -5.25 8.23
N SER A 284 -23.05 -6.17 7.31
CA SER A 284 -23.81 -7.43 7.20
C SER A 284 -23.57 -8.44 8.33
N GLN A 285 -22.48 -8.35 9.10
CA GLN A 285 -22.21 -9.27 10.22
C GLN A 285 -22.87 -8.86 11.54
N LYS A 286 -23.52 -7.70 11.59
CA LYS A 286 -24.20 -7.19 12.80
C LYS A 286 -25.71 -7.31 12.64
N SER A 287 -26.42 -7.42 13.75
CA SER A 287 -27.87 -7.58 13.76
C SER A 287 -28.54 -6.41 13.04
N ARG A 288 -29.44 -6.71 12.10
CA ARG A 288 -30.15 -5.69 11.33
C ARG A 288 -31.24 -5.04 12.17
N VAL A 289 -31.40 -3.73 12.03
CA VAL A 289 -32.35 -2.92 12.82
C VAL A 289 -33.80 -3.44 12.77
N LYS A 290 -34.27 -3.95 11.63
CA LYS A 290 -35.64 -4.47 11.48
C LYS A 290 -35.82 -5.89 12.01
N GLU A 291 -34.75 -6.67 12.09
CA GLU A 291 -34.82 -8.05 12.59
C GLU A 291 -34.94 -8.05 14.11
N ILE A 292 -34.21 -7.14 14.78
CA ILE A 292 -34.27 -6.99 16.25
C ILE A 292 -35.60 -6.42 16.74
N SER A 293 -36.36 -5.68 15.92
CA SER A 293 -37.67 -5.16 16.35
C SER A 293 -38.74 -6.24 16.53
N ASN A 294 -38.46 -7.48 16.11
CA ASN A 294 -39.41 -8.59 16.16
C ASN A 294 -39.17 -9.57 17.33
N ASP A 295 -38.13 -9.37 18.13
CA ASP A 295 -37.72 -10.33 19.17
C ASP A 295 -37.24 -9.58 20.43
N LEU A 296 -38.17 -9.35 21.37
CA LEU A 296 -37.91 -8.61 22.61
C LEU A 296 -37.06 -9.38 23.63
N ASP A 297 -36.80 -10.67 23.42
CA ASP A 297 -36.03 -11.52 24.34
C ASP A 297 -34.51 -11.44 24.08
N LEU A 298 -34.10 -10.71 23.02
CA LEU A 298 -32.70 -10.55 22.68
C LEU A 298 -31.95 -9.64 23.68
N GLN A 299 -30.98 -10.24 24.35
CA GLN A 299 -29.95 -9.57 25.12
C GLN A 299 -28.63 -9.59 24.35
N CYS A 300 -27.74 -8.62 24.60
CA CYS A 300 -26.40 -8.54 24.00
C CYS A 300 -26.40 -8.36 22.47
N ILE A 301 -27.12 -7.34 21.99
CA ILE A 301 -27.24 -7.02 20.57
C ILE A 301 -26.10 -6.10 20.12
N ASN A 302 -25.50 -6.45 18.97
CA ASN A 302 -24.52 -5.62 18.29
C ASN A 302 -25.11 -5.08 16.98
N ILE A 303 -25.14 -3.75 16.84
CA ILE A 303 -25.74 -3.06 15.68
C ILE A 303 -24.70 -2.10 15.13
N ILE A 304 -24.61 -1.96 13.82
CA ILE A 304 -23.93 -0.83 13.20
C ILE A 304 -24.90 -0.10 12.29
N GLY A 305 -24.84 1.22 12.34
CA GLY A 305 -25.63 2.06 11.45
C GLY A 305 -25.14 3.49 11.44
N THR A 306 -25.86 4.29 10.69
CA THR A 306 -25.57 5.72 10.52
C THR A 306 -26.52 6.52 11.42
N VAL A 307 -25.99 7.50 12.14
CA VAL A 307 -26.79 8.38 12.99
C VAL A 307 -27.66 9.27 12.11
N LYS A 308 -28.97 9.07 12.17
CA LYS A 308 -29.96 9.86 11.42
C LYS A 308 -30.27 11.17 12.12
N GLU A 309 -30.33 11.12 13.45
CA GLU A 309 -30.69 12.25 14.30
C GLU A 309 -30.02 12.09 15.68
N VAL A 310 -29.42 13.17 16.17
CA VAL A 310 -28.87 13.24 17.53
C VAL A 310 -29.94 13.84 18.43
N GLY A 311 -30.41 13.08 19.42
CA GLY A 311 -31.40 13.56 20.39
C GLY A 311 -30.78 14.36 21.53
N LYS A 312 -31.61 14.76 22.50
CA LYS A 312 -31.20 15.59 23.64
C LYS A 312 -30.87 14.75 24.88
N ARG A 313 -30.13 15.37 25.80
CA ARG A 313 -29.93 14.87 27.17
C ARG A 313 -31.18 15.14 27.99
N HIS A 314 -31.62 14.14 28.76
CA HIS A 314 -32.74 14.22 29.68
C HIS A 314 -32.26 13.93 31.09
N SER A 315 -32.77 14.69 32.07
CA SER A 315 -32.53 14.46 33.50
C SER A 315 -33.87 14.35 34.21
N PHE A 316 -33.94 13.49 35.22
CA PHE A 316 -35.13 13.25 36.04
C PHE A 316 -34.72 12.98 37.47
N GLU A 317 -35.65 13.10 38.40
CA GLU A 317 -35.46 12.78 39.81
C GLU A 317 -36.02 11.38 40.08
N ARG A 318 -35.26 10.54 40.78
CA ARG A 318 -35.69 9.21 41.19
C ARG A 318 -36.50 9.29 42.48
N ALA A 319 -37.25 8.23 42.77
CA ALA A 319 -38.04 8.13 43.99
C ALA A 319 -37.20 8.20 45.28
N ASP A 320 -35.91 7.86 45.21
CA ASP A 320 -34.94 7.97 46.31
C ASP A 320 -34.29 9.37 46.42
N GLY A 321 -34.75 10.36 45.64
CA GLY A 321 -34.20 11.71 45.59
C GLY A 321 -32.90 11.83 44.78
N SER A 322 -32.35 10.74 44.26
CA SER A 322 -31.16 10.81 43.39
C SER A 322 -31.52 11.29 41.98
N LYS A 323 -30.58 11.97 41.31
CA LYS A 323 -30.78 12.39 39.92
C LYS A 323 -30.44 11.26 38.94
N GLY A 324 -31.36 10.96 38.04
CA GLY A 324 -31.16 10.10 36.88
C GLY A 324 -30.96 10.93 35.61
N SER A 325 -30.19 10.42 34.64
CA SER A 325 -30.10 11.04 33.32
C SER A 325 -29.88 10.01 32.22
N PHE A 326 -30.37 10.33 31.02
CA PHE A 326 -30.14 9.55 29.80
C PHE A 326 -29.96 10.47 28.60
N ALA A 327 -29.47 9.92 27.50
CA ALA A 327 -29.43 10.58 26.18
C ALA A 327 -29.89 9.58 25.13
N SER A 328 -30.35 10.05 23.98
CA SER A 328 -30.78 9.17 22.90
C SER A 328 -30.43 9.71 21.53
N PHE A 329 -30.35 8.83 20.54
CA PHE A 329 -30.18 9.17 19.12
C PHE A 329 -30.86 8.11 18.24
N MET A 330 -31.07 8.44 16.97
CA MET A 330 -31.66 7.52 15.97
C MET A 330 -30.56 6.94 15.09
N VAL A 331 -30.57 5.61 14.94
CA VAL A 331 -29.65 4.88 14.06
C VAL A 331 -30.44 4.26 12.92
N GLU A 332 -29.92 4.40 11.71
CA GLU A 332 -30.48 3.83 10.49
C GLU A 332 -29.47 2.89 9.81
N ASP A 333 -29.96 1.74 9.37
CA ASP A 333 -29.28 0.83 8.45
C ASP A 333 -30.18 0.56 7.22
N GLN A 334 -29.79 -0.37 6.35
CA GLN A 334 -30.58 -0.72 5.16
C GLN A 334 -31.92 -1.41 5.46
N SER A 335 -32.12 -1.88 6.69
CA SER A 335 -33.31 -2.62 7.11
C SER A 335 -34.34 -1.72 7.80
N GLY A 336 -33.90 -0.68 8.51
CA GLY A 336 -34.80 0.23 9.21
C GLY A 336 -34.10 1.22 10.13
N ILE A 337 -34.89 1.82 11.01
CA ILE A 337 -34.47 2.87 11.95
C ILE A 337 -34.88 2.48 13.36
N VAL A 338 -33.97 2.62 14.33
CA VAL A 338 -34.24 2.38 15.75
C VAL A 338 -33.66 3.49 16.62
N ARG A 339 -34.31 3.73 17.76
CA ARG A 339 -33.82 4.65 18.77
C ARG A 339 -32.88 3.94 19.72
N VAL A 340 -31.71 4.54 19.95
CA VAL A 340 -30.72 4.08 20.94
C VAL A 340 -30.78 4.99 22.16
N VAL A 341 -30.86 4.41 23.36
CA VAL A 341 -30.90 5.12 24.65
C VAL A 341 -29.67 4.76 25.48
N ILE A 342 -28.95 5.77 25.95
CA ILE A 342 -27.68 5.61 26.68
C ILE A 342 -27.88 5.92 28.16
N TRP A 343 -27.74 4.89 29.00
CA TRP A 343 -27.82 5.01 30.46
C TRP A 343 -26.46 5.11 31.13
N ASN A 344 -25.38 4.71 30.45
CA ASN A 344 -24.03 4.84 30.97
C ASN A 344 -23.53 6.29 30.92
N ASP A 345 -23.15 6.84 32.08
CA ASP A 345 -22.71 8.22 32.25
C ASP A 345 -21.45 8.54 31.43
N GLU A 346 -20.44 7.68 31.44
CA GLU A 346 -19.18 7.90 30.72
C GLU A 346 -19.40 7.98 29.22
N ILE A 347 -20.25 7.08 28.69
CA ILE A 347 -20.61 7.08 27.26
C ILE A 347 -21.40 8.34 26.92
N ARG A 348 -22.36 8.75 27.76
CA ARG A 348 -23.10 10.00 27.52
C ARG A 348 -22.19 11.22 27.50
N LYS A 349 -21.23 11.32 28.43
CA LYS A 349 -20.25 12.42 28.45
C LYS A 349 -19.47 12.44 27.14
N ARG A 350 -18.82 11.33 26.79
CA ARG A 350 -18.02 11.19 25.57
C ARG A 350 -18.79 11.53 24.29
N LEU A 351 -20.05 11.11 24.17
CA LEU A 351 -20.81 11.30 22.93
C LEU A 351 -21.50 12.66 22.84
N PHE A 352 -22.05 13.18 23.95
CA PHE A 352 -22.97 14.32 23.95
C PHE A 352 -22.47 15.55 24.74
N GLN A 353 -21.50 15.42 25.64
CA GLN A 353 -20.88 16.59 26.29
C GLN A 353 -19.77 17.16 25.43
N ASP A 354 -19.00 16.30 24.77
CA ASP A 354 -17.88 16.70 23.92
C ASP A 354 -18.28 16.89 22.44
N GLU A 355 -19.58 16.87 22.12
CA GLU A 355 -20.16 17.02 20.77
C GLU A 355 -19.60 16.04 19.69
N ASN A 356 -19.00 14.93 20.11
CA ASN A 356 -18.40 13.95 19.20
C ASN A 356 -19.42 13.23 18.29
N LEU A 357 -20.67 13.08 18.74
CA LEU A 357 -21.72 12.40 17.98
C LEU A 357 -22.48 13.39 17.09
N THR A 358 -22.33 13.25 15.78
CA THR A 358 -23.01 14.10 14.79
C THR A 358 -23.94 13.31 13.88
N LYS A 359 -24.87 14.01 13.21
CA LYS A 359 -25.63 13.41 12.11
C LYS A 359 -24.65 12.86 11.06
N ASN A 360 -24.96 11.69 10.49
CA ASN A 360 -24.12 10.91 9.58
C ASN A 360 -22.91 10.20 10.21
N SER A 361 -22.69 10.31 11.53
CA SER A 361 -21.69 9.47 12.21
C SER A 361 -22.01 7.98 12.03
N THR A 362 -21.00 7.16 11.76
CA THR A 362 -21.14 5.69 11.81
C THR A 362 -20.86 5.21 13.22
N VAL A 363 -21.81 4.48 13.79
CA VAL A 363 -21.74 4.01 15.18
C VAL A 363 -21.99 2.53 15.27
N GLU A 364 -21.22 1.86 16.14
CA GLU A 364 -21.47 0.50 16.58
C GLU A 364 -21.98 0.51 18.02
N ILE A 365 -23.17 -0.05 18.22
CA ILE A 365 -23.67 -0.43 19.53
C ILE A 365 -23.14 -1.82 19.83
N ILE A 366 -22.49 -1.99 20.98
CA ILE A 366 -21.96 -3.27 21.47
C ILE A 366 -22.71 -3.63 22.74
N ASN A 367 -23.18 -4.87 22.85
CA ASN A 367 -23.89 -5.40 24.01
C ASN A 367 -25.09 -4.52 24.45
N GLY A 368 -25.86 -4.03 23.48
CA GLY A 368 -27.15 -3.40 23.75
C GLY A 368 -28.20 -4.44 24.17
N TYR A 369 -29.33 -3.97 24.70
CA TYR A 369 -30.49 -4.83 24.97
C TYR A 369 -31.77 -4.13 24.53
N LEU A 370 -32.79 -4.89 24.17
CA LEU A 370 -34.06 -4.32 23.73
C LEU A 370 -34.96 -4.00 24.90
N THR A 371 -35.77 -2.97 24.71
CA THR A 371 -36.87 -2.67 25.61
C THR A 371 -37.97 -1.92 24.88
N LEU A 372 -39.14 -1.86 25.50
CA LEU A 372 -40.26 -1.07 25.01
C LEU A 372 -40.16 0.34 25.61
N GLY A 373 -39.89 1.30 24.75
CA GLY A 373 -39.85 2.72 25.09
C GLY A 373 -41.21 3.40 24.97
N TYR A 374 -41.18 4.73 24.84
CA TYR A 374 -42.37 5.56 24.75
C TYR A 374 -43.29 5.12 23.58
N LYS A 375 -44.59 4.96 23.86
CA LYS A 375 -45.61 4.43 22.94
C LYS A 375 -45.35 2.99 22.45
N ASN A 376 -44.78 2.12 23.30
CA ASN A 376 -44.51 0.71 22.98
C ASN A 376 -43.66 0.50 21.72
N LYS A 377 -42.77 1.46 21.42
CA LYS A 377 -41.79 1.29 20.34
C LYS A 377 -40.56 0.58 20.87
N VAL A 378 -40.02 -0.34 20.08
CA VAL A 378 -38.76 -1.01 20.40
C VAL A 378 -37.62 0.01 20.39
N GLU A 379 -36.85 0.04 21.48
CA GLU A 379 -35.64 0.84 21.65
C GLU A 379 -34.47 -0.06 22.02
N VAL A 380 -33.26 0.34 21.63
CA VAL A 380 -32.01 -0.33 22.03
C VAL A 380 -31.39 0.45 23.18
N HIS A 381 -31.27 -0.17 24.34
CA HIS A 381 -30.69 0.48 25.53
C HIS A 381 -29.24 0.04 25.73
N VAL A 382 -28.40 0.99 26.12
CA VAL A 382 -26.97 0.79 26.40
C VAL A 382 -26.75 1.04 27.89
N GLY A 383 -26.68 -0.06 28.64
CA GLY A 383 -26.50 -0.08 30.09
C GLY A 383 -25.03 -0.18 30.52
N LYS A 384 -24.79 -0.73 31.71
CA LYS A 384 -23.45 -0.85 32.32
C LYS A 384 -22.43 -1.64 31.48
N TYR A 385 -22.89 -2.71 30.82
CA TYR A 385 -22.05 -3.61 30.02
C TYR A 385 -22.07 -3.31 28.52
N GLY A 386 -22.86 -2.31 28.11
CA GLY A 386 -22.98 -1.88 26.73
C GLY A 386 -21.95 -0.80 26.39
N ASN A 387 -21.65 -0.66 25.11
CA ASN A 387 -20.80 0.42 24.60
C ASN A 387 -21.38 1.00 23.30
N VAL A 388 -20.99 2.24 23.01
CA VAL A 388 -21.22 2.86 21.70
C VAL A 388 -19.88 3.35 21.19
N VAL A 389 -19.39 2.70 20.14
CA VAL A 389 -18.16 3.08 19.46
C VAL A 389 -18.56 3.94 18.28
N ILE A 390 -18.14 5.21 18.29
CA ILE A 390 -18.13 6.00 17.06
C ILE A 390 -16.97 5.45 16.25
N HIS A 391 -17.27 4.93 15.07
CA HIS A 391 -16.23 4.59 14.12
C HIS A 391 -15.80 5.88 13.43
N GLU A 392 -14.87 6.60 14.04
CA GLU A 392 -13.79 7.13 13.21
C GLU A 392 -13.05 5.93 12.67
N ILE A 393 -12.95 5.86 11.36
CA ILE A 393 -12.82 4.59 10.68
C ILE A 393 -11.57 3.81 11.15
N PHE A 394 -11.85 2.55 11.51
CA PHE A 394 -11.08 1.31 11.75
C PHE A 394 -9.82 1.23 12.64
N SER A 395 -9.76 0.13 13.41
CA SER A 395 -8.55 -0.48 14.00
C SER A 395 -8.52 -1.98 13.62
N PRO A 396 -7.40 -2.54 13.13
CA PRO A 396 -7.31 -3.95 12.75
C PRO A 396 -6.93 -4.80 13.98
N THR A 397 -7.91 -5.23 14.79
CA THR A 397 -7.66 -6.30 15.75
C THR A 397 -7.81 -7.66 15.08
N ARG A 398 -6.81 -8.05 14.28
CA ARG A 398 -6.46 -9.45 14.01
C ARG A 398 -4.99 -9.52 13.67
N LYS A 399 -4.17 -9.97 14.64
CA LYS A 399 -2.78 -10.35 14.39
C LYS A 399 -2.76 -11.41 13.29
N ILE A 400 -2.27 -11.07 12.10
CA ILE A 400 -1.96 -12.08 11.09
C ILE A 400 -0.61 -12.65 11.50
N LYS A 401 -0.58 -13.73 12.28
CA LYS A 401 0.66 -14.48 12.51
C LYS A 401 1.09 -15.13 11.19
N ARG A 402 1.83 -14.41 10.34
CA ARG A 402 2.62 -15.01 9.27
C ARG A 402 3.95 -15.43 9.88
N ASP A 403 4.07 -16.69 10.30
CA ASP A 403 5.36 -17.24 10.74
C ASP A 403 6.22 -17.57 9.50
N ILE A 404 6.69 -16.53 8.81
CA ILE A 404 7.51 -16.65 7.58
C ILE A 404 8.94 -17.09 7.93
N SER A 405 9.32 -17.01 9.22
CA SER A 405 10.61 -17.47 9.74
C SER A 405 10.91 -18.95 9.44
N LYS A 406 9.86 -19.76 9.19
CA LYS A 406 9.95 -21.18 8.84
C LYS A 406 9.82 -21.47 7.34
N SER A 407 9.66 -20.45 6.51
CA SER A 407 9.66 -20.63 5.06
C SER A 407 11.05 -21.08 4.61
N LYS A 408 11.14 -22.33 4.12
CA LYS A 408 12.38 -22.90 3.55
C LYS A 408 13.01 -21.99 2.48
N VAL A 409 12.21 -21.16 1.80
CA VAL A 409 12.68 -20.19 0.79
C VAL A 409 13.47 -19.05 1.44
N ILE A 410 13.02 -18.51 2.59
CA ILE A 410 13.74 -17.45 3.31
C ILE A 410 14.97 -18.01 4.01
N THR A 411 14.89 -19.23 4.55
CA THR A 411 16.08 -19.92 5.05
C THR A 411 17.08 -20.20 3.92
N GLN A 412 16.64 -20.53 2.70
CA GLN A 412 17.51 -20.67 1.53
C GLN A 412 18.08 -19.34 1.03
N LEU A 413 17.32 -18.25 1.04
CA LEU A 413 17.83 -16.90 0.71
C LEU A 413 18.86 -16.41 1.74
N LYS A 414 18.73 -16.82 3.00
CA LYS A 414 19.76 -16.60 4.04
C LYS A 414 20.97 -17.53 3.93
N MET A 415 20.82 -18.72 3.34
CA MET A 415 21.94 -19.64 3.05
C MET A 415 22.62 -19.34 1.70
N LEU A 416 22.00 -18.51 0.86
CA LEU A 416 22.62 -17.91 -0.32
C LEU A 416 23.42 -16.69 0.17
N ASP A 417 24.50 -16.96 0.90
CA ASP A 417 25.60 -16.01 0.97
C ASP A 417 25.95 -15.64 -0.47
N ILE A 418 25.88 -14.33 -0.74
CA ILE A 418 26.27 -13.72 -2.01
C ILE A 418 27.76 -13.99 -2.17
N ASN A 419 28.10 -15.13 -2.76
CA ASN A 419 29.40 -15.39 -3.35
C ASN A 419 29.22 -16.47 -4.42
N GLU A 420 29.24 -16.00 -5.67
CA GLU A 420 29.54 -16.75 -6.89
C GLU A 420 29.07 -18.21 -6.94
N THR A 421 27.85 -18.46 -7.42
CA THR A 421 27.59 -19.73 -8.12
C THR A 421 26.42 -19.58 -9.08
N LYS A 422 26.68 -19.83 -10.37
CA LYS A 422 25.67 -19.96 -11.42
C LYS A 422 24.58 -20.94 -10.94
N VAL A 423 23.37 -20.45 -10.74
CA VAL A 423 22.24 -21.27 -10.28
C VAL A 423 21.79 -22.19 -11.42
N THR A 424 22.11 -23.47 -11.30
CA THR A 424 21.76 -24.54 -12.25
C THR A 424 20.61 -25.42 -11.75
N ARG A 425 19.57 -24.86 -11.11
CA ARG A 425 18.46 -25.66 -10.53
C ARG A 425 17.09 -25.24 -11.06
N THR A 426 16.23 -26.24 -11.27
CA THR A 426 14.85 -26.06 -11.78
C THR A 426 13.86 -26.06 -10.60
N PRO A 427 13.10 -24.99 -10.37
CA PRO A 427 12.09 -24.95 -9.31
C PRO A 427 10.90 -25.85 -9.62
N CYS A 428 10.41 -26.58 -8.62
CA CYS A 428 9.17 -27.36 -8.70
C CYS A 428 7.95 -26.44 -8.67
N HIS A 429 7.15 -26.46 -9.74
CA HIS A 429 5.93 -25.65 -9.90
C HIS A 429 4.86 -25.86 -8.81
N PHE A 430 4.90 -27.00 -8.11
CA PHE A 430 3.92 -27.33 -7.08
C PHE A 430 4.38 -26.98 -5.66
N CYS A 431 5.61 -27.33 -5.28
CA CYS A 431 6.08 -27.21 -3.89
C CYS A 431 7.30 -26.30 -3.68
N GLY A 432 7.79 -25.68 -4.75
CA GLY A 432 8.87 -24.69 -4.73
C GLY A 432 10.27 -25.25 -4.50
N LEU A 433 10.46 -26.57 -4.42
CA LEU A 433 11.80 -27.16 -4.26
C LEU A 433 12.66 -26.88 -5.49
N LEU A 434 13.87 -26.32 -5.30
CA LEU A 434 14.90 -26.22 -6.34
C LEU A 434 15.52 -27.60 -6.59
N CYS A 435 15.03 -28.24 -7.64
CA CYS A 435 15.39 -29.59 -8.06
C CYS A 435 16.57 -29.55 -9.05
N SER A 436 17.24 -30.69 -9.22
CA SER A 436 18.25 -30.84 -10.28
C SER A 436 17.59 -30.68 -11.66
N PRO A 437 18.24 -30.07 -12.66
CA PRO A 437 17.72 -30.05 -14.03
C PRO A 437 17.50 -31.45 -14.61
N SER A 438 18.22 -32.46 -14.09
CA SER A 438 18.09 -33.86 -14.49
C SER A 438 16.90 -34.60 -13.83
N THR A 439 16.27 -34.03 -12.81
CA THR A 439 15.12 -34.68 -12.16
C THR A 439 13.84 -34.45 -12.96
N LYS A 440 13.16 -35.53 -13.37
CA LYS A 440 11.88 -35.47 -14.10
C LYS A 440 10.68 -35.20 -13.20
N ARG A 441 10.76 -35.61 -11.92
CA ARG A 441 9.73 -35.42 -10.90
C ARG A 441 10.35 -34.88 -9.62
N CYS A 442 9.60 -34.07 -8.91
CA CYS A 442 10.04 -33.47 -7.67
C CYS A 442 10.23 -34.55 -6.60
N PRO A 443 11.42 -34.68 -5.98
CA PRO A 443 11.64 -35.67 -4.94
C PRO A 443 10.85 -35.38 -3.64
N LYS A 444 10.31 -34.17 -3.49
CA LYS A 444 9.52 -33.77 -2.32
C LYS A 444 8.02 -34.02 -2.49
N CYS A 445 7.45 -33.74 -3.67
CA CYS A 445 6.00 -33.84 -3.87
C CYS A 445 5.58 -34.79 -5.00
N GLY A 446 6.51 -35.42 -5.72
CA GLY A 446 6.23 -36.37 -6.80
C GLY A 446 5.76 -35.76 -8.12
N GLU A 447 5.52 -34.45 -8.15
CA GLU A 447 5.01 -33.72 -9.32
C GLU A 447 6.05 -33.61 -10.45
N PRO A 448 5.65 -33.70 -11.73
CA PRO A 448 6.54 -33.50 -12.87
C PRO A 448 7.19 -32.11 -12.85
N LEU A 449 8.48 -32.05 -13.19
CA LEU A 449 9.23 -30.79 -13.24
C LEU A 449 9.20 -30.13 -14.63
N ASN A 450 8.88 -30.91 -15.67
CA ASN A 450 8.60 -30.42 -17.02
C ASN A 450 7.15 -30.76 -17.37
N SER A 451 6.32 -29.74 -17.54
CA SER A 451 5.06 -29.83 -18.26
C SER A 451 5.19 -28.94 -19.49
N GLU A 452 5.36 -29.53 -20.67
CA GLU A 452 4.96 -28.86 -21.90
C GLU A 452 3.45 -28.60 -21.80
N ILE A 453 3.09 -27.32 -21.63
CA ILE A 453 1.82 -26.72 -22.05
C ILE A 453 2.16 -25.36 -22.66
#